data_AF-A0A350LNV7-F1
#
_entry.id   AF-A0A350LNV7-F1
#
_cell.length_a   1.000
_cell.length_b   1.000
_cell.length_c   1.000
_cell.angle_alpha   90.00
_cell.angle_beta   90.00
_cell.angle_gamma   90.00
#
_symmetry.space_group_name_H-M   'P 1'
#
loop_
_entity.id
_entity.type
_entity.pdbx_description
1 polymer ?
#
loop_
_entity_poly.entity_id
_entity_poly.type
_entity_poly.pdbx_seq_one_letter_code
_entity_poly.pdbx_strand_id
1 'polypeptide(L)'
;RAQRFSGLKKYFILRMPQRPGALRDFLEVLGPDDDIARFEYLKKSARNFGSVLIGIETTRPENFDAFIARLDQTGFAYRDITRDEVLAEFLI
;
A
#
# COMPACT_ATOMS: atom_id res chain seq x y z
N ARG A 1 -7.46 13.96 -5.17
CA ARG A 1 -6.85 15.00 -4.30
C ARG A 1 -7.66 15.21 -3.01
N ALA A 2 -8.97 15.50 -3.05
CA ALA A 2 -9.78 15.77 -1.85
C ALA A 2 -9.73 14.66 -0.76
N GLN A 3 -9.87 13.39 -1.13
CA GLN A 3 -9.84 12.27 -0.17
C GLN A 3 -8.49 12.03 0.54
N ARG A 4 -7.38 12.49 -0.06
CA ARG A 4 -6.05 12.41 0.58
C ARG A 4 -5.96 13.42 1.73
N PHE A 5 -6.51 14.62 1.53
CA PHE A 5 -6.59 15.65 2.56
C PHE A 5 -7.55 15.29 3.69
N SER A 6 -8.58 14.47 3.42
CA SER A 6 -9.49 13.95 4.45
C SER A 6 -8.95 12.71 5.19
N GLY A 7 -7.74 12.25 4.88
CA GLY A 7 -7.14 11.06 5.51
C GLY A 7 -7.76 9.72 5.09
N LEU A 8 -8.64 9.72 4.08
CA LEU A 8 -9.35 8.51 3.61
C LEU A 8 -8.61 7.76 2.52
N LYS A 9 -7.51 8.33 1.99
CA LYS A 9 -6.68 7.70 0.96
C LYS A 9 -5.21 7.80 1.30
N LYS A 10 -4.53 6.66 1.34
CA LYS A 10 -3.07 6.56 1.53
C LYS A 10 -2.41 5.80 0.39
N TYR A 11 -1.13 6.06 0.20
CA TYR A 11 -0.31 5.43 -0.82
C TYR A 11 0.93 4.81 -0.19
N PHE A 12 1.22 3.57 -0.57
CA PHE A 12 2.34 2.80 -0.04
C PHE A 12 3.17 2.21 -1.16
N ILE A 13 4.48 2.07 -0.92
CA ILE A 13 5.35 1.21 -1.71
C ILE A 13 5.61 -0.06 -0.90
N LEU A 14 5.15 -1.19 -1.39
CA LEU A 14 5.34 -2.52 -0.80
C LEU A 14 6.51 -3.23 -1.45
N ARG A 15 7.31 -3.94 -0.64
CA ARG A 15 8.29 -4.92 -1.11
C ARG A 15 7.67 -6.31 -1.08
N MET A 16 7.11 -6.73 -2.22
CA MET A 16 6.47 -8.03 -2.35
C MET A 16 7.50 -9.11 -2.69
N PRO A 17 7.48 -10.28 -2.01
CA PRO A 17 8.34 -11.39 -2.37
C PRO A 17 7.97 -11.94 -3.76
N GLN A 18 8.97 -12.29 -4.57
CA GLN A 18 8.74 -12.89 -5.89
C GLN A 18 8.43 -14.39 -5.76
N ARG A 19 7.26 -14.72 -5.18
CA ARG A 19 6.76 -16.08 -5.06
C ARG A 19 5.27 -16.16 -5.41
N PRO A 20 4.77 -17.34 -5.87
CA PRO A 20 3.34 -17.58 -6.00
C PRO A 20 2.60 -17.28 -4.68
N GLY A 21 1.42 -16.68 -4.78
CA GLY A 21 0.57 -16.35 -3.63
C GLY A 21 0.89 -15.04 -2.91
N ALA A 22 2.02 -14.36 -3.17
CA ALA A 22 2.40 -13.14 -2.45
C ALA A 22 1.34 -12.03 -2.49
N LEU A 23 0.64 -11.87 -3.63
CA LEU A 23 -0.47 -10.92 -3.74
C LEU A 23 -1.68 -11.37 -2.91
N ARG A 24 -2.00 -12.67 -2.93
CA ARG A 24 -3.12 -13.21 -2.14
C ARG A 24 -2.87 -12.98 -0.65
N ASP A 25 -1.68 -13.27 -0.17
CA ASP A 25 -1.29 -13.05 1.23
C ASP A 25 -1.42 -11.56 1.61
N PHE A 26 -1.12 -10.65 0.67
CA PHE A 26 -1.35 -9.22 0.88
C PHE A 26 -2.84 -8.85 0.96
N LEU A 27 -3.70 -9.45 0.12
CA LEU A 27 -5.14 -9.18 0.15
C LEU A 27 -5.78 -9.57 1.50
N GLU A 28 -5.23 -10.59 2.18
CA GLU A 28 -5.68 -11.00 3.52
C GLU A 28 -5.38 -9.95 4.61
N VAL A 29 -4.54 -8.95 4.31
CA VAL A 29 -4.27 -7.80 5.21
C VAL A 29 -5.41 -6.77 5.17
N LEU A 30 -6.15 -6.68 4.08
CA LEU A 30 -7.19 -5.66 3.89
C LEU A 30 -8.36 -5.87 4.83
N GLY A 31 -8.93 -4.77 5.33
CA GLY A 31 -10.14 -4.77 6.14
C GLY A 31 -11.39 -4.84 5.29
N PRO A 32 -12.55 -5.08 5.92
CA PRO A 32 -13.83 -5.07 5.22
C PRO A 32 -14.16 -3.71 4.59
N ASP A 33 -13.55 -2.64 5.09
CA ASP A 33 -13.74 -1.26 4.64
C ASP A 33 -12.57 -0.74 3.78
N ASP A 34 -11.57 -1.57 3.49
CA ASP A 34 -10.35 -1.13 2.80
C ASP A 34 -10.38 -1.54 1.32
N ASP A 35 -10.38 -0.57 0.42
CA ASP A 35 -10.42 -0.76 -1.02
C ASP A 35 -9.08 -0.45 -1.69
N ILE A 36 -8.67 -1.30 -2.64
CA ILE A 36 -7.51 -1.01 -3.50
C ILE A 36 -7.94 -0.02 -4.60
N ALA A 37 -7.57 1.24 -4.42
CA ALA A 37 -7.81 2.30 -5.39
C ALA A 37 -6.71 2.41 -6.45
N ARG A 38 -5.53 1.82 -6.21
CA ARG A 38 -4.45 1.73 -7.19
C ARG A 38 -3.55 0.54 -6.90
N PHE A 39 -3.11 -0.14 -7.95
CA PHE A 39 -2.14 -1.22 -7.84
C PHE A 39 -1.22 -1.21 -9.05
N GLU A 40 0.06 -0.92 -8.84
CA GLU A 40 1.05 -0.83 -9.91
C GLU A 40 2.35 -1.53 -9.53
N TYR A 41 2.82 -2.40 -10.42
CA TYR A 41 4.12 -3.02 -10.26
C TYR A 41 5.22 -2.08 -10.75
N LEU A 42 6.02 -1.56 -9.81
CA LEU A 42 7.16 -0.70 -10.12
C LEU A 42 8.35 -1.59 -10.53
N LYS A 43 8.67 -1.56 -11.83
CA LYS A 43 9.77 -2.36 -12.38
C LYS A 43 11.13 -1.78 -11.95
N LYS A 44 11.87 -2.43 -11.04
CA LYS A 44 13.33 -2.24 -10.84
C LYS A 44 14.04 -3.54 -10.39
N SER A 45 15.33 -3.62 -10.72
CA SER A 45 16.24 -4.78 -10.85
C SER A 45 16.62 -5.55 -9.56
N ALA A 46 15.66 -5.91 -8.70
CA ALA A 46 15.94 -6.77 -7.55
C ALA A 46 15.52 -8.22 -7.83
N ARG A 47 16.47 -9.16 -7.66
CA ARG A 47 16.31 -10.58 -8.05
C ARG A 47 15.29 -11.36 -7.21
N ASN A 48 14.95 -10.86 -6.01
CA ASN A 48 14.14 -11.59 -5.02
C ASN A 48 12.86 -10.86 -4.58
N PHE A 49 12.71 -9.56 -4.88
CA PHE A 49 11.58 -8.74 -4.43
C PHE A 49 11.09 -7.82 -5.55
N GLY A 50 9.79 -7.69 -5.69
CA GLY A 50 9.14 -6.69 -6.54
C GLY A 50 8.70 -5.48 -5.71
N SER A 51 8.81 -4.28 -6.28
CA SER A 51 8.23 -3.07 -5.68
C SER A 51 6.82 -2.87 -6.24
N VAL A 52 5.84 -2.69 -5.36
CA VAL A 52 4.45 -2.44 -5.75
C VAL A 52 4.00 -1.12 -5.15
N LEU A 53 3.56 -0.20 -6.00
CA LEU A 53 2.81 0.96 -5.57
C LEU A 53 1.37 0.55 -5.34
N ILE A 54 0.85 0.80 -4.15
CA ILE A 54 -0.54 0.57 -3.81
C ILE A 54 -1.18 1.84 -3.27
N GLY A 55 -2.39 2.13 -3.72
CA GLY A 55 -3.26 3.16 -3.15
C GLY A 55 -4.42 2.47 -2.47
N ILE A 56 -4.63 2.76 -1.18
CA ILE A 56 -5.73 2.23 -0.39
C ILE A 56 -6.68 3.38 -0.05
N GLU A 57 -7.97 3.14 -0.24
CA GLU A 57 -9.06 3.98 0.26
C GLU A 57 -9.78 3.25 1.40
N THR A 58 -10.30 4.00 2.36
CA THR A 58 -11.09 3.45 3.46
C THR A 58 -12.21 4.41 3.84
N THR A 59 -13.16 3.93 4.65
CA THR A 59 -14.34 4.72 5.05
C THR A 59 -14.06 5.73 6.17
N ARG A 60 -13.07 5.46 7.02
CA ARG A 60 -12.67 6.35 8.13
C ARG A 60 -11.16 6.39 8.32
N PRO A 61 -10.53 7.55 8.62
CA PRO A 61 -9.08 7.65 8.73
C PRO A 61 -8.45 6.69 9.74
N GLU A 62 -9.15 6.39 10.83
CA GLU A 62 -8.70 5.50 11.92
C GLU A 62 -8.58 4.04 11.48
N ASN A 63 -9.27 3.64 10.41
CA ASN A 63 -9.14 2.29 9.85
C ASN A 63 -7.71 2.01 9.36
N PHE A 64 -6.96 3.06 8.98
CA PHE A 64 -5.56 2.90 8.60
C PHE A 64 -4.68 2.43 9.76
N ASP A 65 -5.01 2.74 11.00
CA ASP A 65 -4.22 2.27 12.15
C ASP A 65 -4.36 0.74 12.28
N ALA A 66 -5.58 0.22 12.09
CA ALA A 66 -5.85 -1.21 12.05
C ALA A 66 -5.25 -1.91 10.82
N PHE A 67 -5.27 -1.26 9.65
CA PHE A 67 -4.59 -1.77 8.45
C PHE A 67 -3.07 -1.89 8.67
N ILE A 68 -2.43 -0.85 9.19
CA ILE A 68 -0.99 -0.85 9.47
C ILE A 68 -0.62 -1.91 10.51
N ALA A 69 -1.40 -2.03 11.59
CA ALA A 69 -1.16 -3.07 12.60
C ALA A 69 -1.22 -4.49 12.02
N ARG A 70 -2.13 -4.76 11.07
CA ARG A 70 -2.20 -6.04 10.36
C ARG A 70 -1.04 -6.23 9.39
N LEU A 71 -0.64 -5.16 8.69
CA LEU A 71 0.48 -5.18 7.76
C LEU A 71 1.82 -5.45 8.46
N ASP A 72 2.02 -4.88 9.65
CA ASP A 72 3.20 -5.12 10.49
C ASP A 72 3.28 -6.59 10.96
N GLN A 73 2.14 -7.26 11.14
CA GLN A 73 2.08 -8.68 11.54
C GLN A 73 2.47 -9.65 10.42
N THR A 74 2.38 -9.26 9.14
CA THR A 74 2.74 -10.15 8.02
C THR A 74 4.22 -10.11 7.67
N GLY A 75 4.95 -9.11 8.17
CA GLY A 75 6.36 -8.90 7.83
C GLY A 75 6.59 -8.32 6.42
N PHE A 76 5.55 -7.83 5.74
CA PHE A 76 5.75 -7.06 4.51
C PHE A 76 6.50 -5.76 4.81
N ALA A 77 7.63 -5.53 4.14
CA ALA A 77 8.28 -4.23 4.20
C ALA A 77 7.51 -3.23 3.33
N TYR A 78 7.13 -2.09 3.90
CA TYR A 78 6.42 -1.03 3.20
C TYR A 78 7.00 0.35 3.51
N ARG A 79 6.65 1.32 2.68
CA ARG A 79 6.89 2.75 2.92
C ARG A 79 5.60 3.52 2.64
N ASP A 80 5.09 4.25 3.63
CA ASP A 80 4.03 5.24 3.41
C ASP A 80 4.62 6.44 2.66
N ILE A 81 4.07 6.72 1.47
CA ILE A 81 4.46 7.84 0.61
C ILE A 81 3.36 8.90 0.52
N THR A 82 2.33 8.81 1.36
CA THR A 82 1.14 9.69 1.30
C THR A 82 1.51 11.17 1.45
N ARG A 83 2.55 11.46 2.25
CA ARG A 83 3.08 12.81 2.50
C ARG A 83 4.41 13.10 1.79
N ASP A 84 4.87 12.19 0.95
CA ASP A 84 6.08 12.40 0.16
C ASP A 84 5.70 13.13 -1.12
N GLU A 85 5.71 14.47 -1.08
CA GLU A 85 5.20 15.31 -2.19
C GLU A 85 5.96 15.05 -3.49
N VAL A 86 7.28 14.89 -3.41
CA VAL A 86 8.13 14.62 -4.57
C VAL A 86 7.77 13.27 -5.19
N LEU A 87 7.73 12.19 -4.40
CA LEU A 87 7.35 10.87 -4.93
C LEU A 87 5.89 10.82 -5.38
N ALA A 88 4.99 11.54 -4.72
CA ALA A 88 3.60 11.64 -5.11
C ALA A 88 3.44 12.33 -6.47
N GLU A 89 4.22 13.35 -6.79
CA GLU A 89 4.18 14.01 -8.11
C GLU A 89 4.68 13.12 -9.24
N PHE A 90 5.72 12.32 -9.00
CA PHE A 90 6.26 11.41 -10.03
C PHE A 90 5.43 10.15 -10.23
N LEU A 91 4.70 9.73 -9.19
CA LEU A 91 3.98 8.48 -9.21
C LEU A 91 2.47 8.66 -9.32
N ILE A 92 1.82 9.74 -8.87
CA ILE A 92 0.36 9.81 -8.63
C ILE A 92 -0.35 10.95 -9.34
#